data_AF-A0A9P6MCF8-F1
#
_entry.id   AF-A0A9P6MCF8-F1
#
_cell.length_a   1.000
_cell.length_b   1.000
_cell.length_c   1.000
_cell.angle_alpha   90.00
_cell.angle_beta   90.00
_cell.angle_gamma   90.00
#
_symmetry.space_group_name_H-M   'P 1'
#
loop_
_entity.id
_entity.type
_entity.pdbx_description
1 polymer ?
#
loop_
_entity_poly.entity_id
_entity_poly.type
_entity_poly.pdbx_seq_one_letter_code
_entity_poly.pdbx_strand_id
1 'polypeptide(L)'
;MLRTEEDCRATRIFLNKDCVTDAYRIANDPKAYRVIVGSSLHQLRQLRTAFHDPSTYYMCRAWGPLTSANMCHPFSIFTLSQNDSTQGNGFEVGKLFDFIATQVLEKGKDAVLLRERVEACLKGCKPSGKVHNTVQKIFDLFQESSSEVIILGNTSLNEPLETLVELMSSN
;
A
#
# COMPACT_ATOMS: atom_id res chain seq x y z
N MET A 1 10.65 6.88 -31.15
CA MET A 1 11.73 7.53 -30.37
C MET A 1 11.98 8.87 -31.03
N LEU A 2 11.77 9.99 -30.34
CA LEU A 2 12.05 11.33 -30.88
C LEU A 2 13.56 11.44 -31.07
N ARG A 3 14.02 11.69 -32.30
CA ARG A 3 15.44 11.55 -32.69
C ARG A 3 16.11 12.90 -32.95
N THR A 4 15.33 13.96 -33.13
CA THR A 4 15.85 15.30 -33.41
C THR A 4 15.17 16.34 -32.52
N GLU A 5 15.84 17.48 -32.32
CA GLU A 5 15.30 18.61 -31.54
C GLU A 5 14.04 19.21 -32.20
N GLU A 6 13.95 19.10 -33.53
CA GLU A 6 12.81 19.55 -34.33
C GLU A 6 11.57 18.67 -34.10
N ASP A 7 11.75 17.35 -33.98
CA ASP A 7 10.69 16.40 -33.62
C ASP A 7 10.15 16.67 -32.20
N CYS A 8 11.03 17.03 -31.27
CA CYS A 8 10.64 17.39 -29.91
C CYS A 8 9.78 18.66 -29.88
N ARG A 9 10.12 19.68 -30.68
CA ARG A 9 9.37 20.94 -30.77
C ARG A 9 8.02 20.80 -31.48
N ALA A 10 7.90 19.85 -32.41
CA ALA A 10 6.64 19.55 -33.09
C ALA A 10 5.65 18.74 -32.23
N THR A 11 6.13 18.11 -31.15
CA THR A 11 5.30 17.28 -30.28
C THR A 11 4.48 18.14 -29.31
N ARG A 12 3.16 17.90 -29.26
CA ARG A 12 2.26 18.54 -28.30
C ARG A 12 1.84 17.54 -27.23
N ILE A 13 2.07 17.88 -25.96
CA ILE A 13 1.57 17.11 -24.82
C ILE A 13 0.24 17.72 -24.40
N PHE A 14 -0.82 16.91 -24.43
CA PHE A 14 -2.13 17.32 -23.95
C PHE A 14 -2.35 16.75 -22.56
N LEU A 15 -2.77 17.63 -21.64
CA LEU A 15 -3.10 17.26 -20.27
C LEU A 15 -4.60 17.41 -20.05
N ASN A 16 -5.20 16.50 -19.30
CA ASN A 16 -6.58 16.65 -18.85
C ASN A 16 -6.65 17.77 -17.81
N LYS A 17 -7.46 18.80 -18.09
CA LYS A 17 -7.59 20.00 -17.24
C LYS A 17 -8.07 19.67 -15.82
N ASP A 18 -8.99 18.72 -15.68
CA ASP A 18 -9.57 18.35 -14.38
C ASP A 18 -8.54 17.62 -13.53
N CYS A 19 -7.83 16.64 -14.12
CA CYS A 19 -6.75 15.93 -13.44
C CYS A 19 -5.62 16.87 -12.99
N VAL A 20 -5.27 17.86 -13.82
CA VAL A 20 -4.26 18.88 -13.47
C VAL A 20 -4.75 19.74 -12.31
N THR A 21 -6.03 20.13 -12.32
CA THR A 21 -6.63 20.90 -11.22
C THR A 21 -6.59 20.12 -9.91
N ASP A 22 -6.91 18.83 -9.95
CA ASP A 22 -6.87 17.96 -8.77
C ASP A 22 -5.45 17.73 -8.26
N ALA A 23 -4.48 17.57 -9.16
CA ALA A 23 -3.07 17.49 -8.79
C ALA A 23 -2.60 18.77 -8.10
N TYR A 24 -3.00 19.95 -8.60
CA TYR A 24 -2.70 21.22 -7.93
C TYR A 24 -3.37 21.36 -6.58
N ARG A 25 -4.56 20.78 -6.36
CA ARG A 25 -5.19 20.75 -5.03
C ARG A 25 -4.36 19.94 -4.04
N ILE A 26 -3.87 18.76 -4.42
CA ILE A 26 -2.97 17.95 -3.59
C ILE A 26 -1.69 18.73 -3.29
N ALA A 27 -1.10 19.37 -4.30
CA ALA A 27 0.20 20.05 -4.15
C ALA A 27 0.14 21.31 -3.27
N ASN A 28 -0.97 22.06 -3.31
CA ASN A 28 -1.08 23.36 -2.64
C ASN A 28 -1.78 23.31 -1.28
N ASP A 29 -2.46 22.22 -0.93
CA ASP A 29 -3.07 22.04 0.39
C ASP A 29 -2.22 21.09 1.24
N PRO A 30 -1.48 21.59 2.23
CA PRO A 30 -0.66 20.76 3.13
C PRO A 30 -1.48 19.76 3.96
N LYS A 31 -2.81 19.98 4.06
CA LYS A 31 -3.74 19.11 4.77
C LYS A 31 -4.47 18.14 3.84
N ALA A 32 -4.30 18.26 2.52
CA ALA A 32 -4.94 17.36 1.57
C ALA A 32 -4.25 15.99 1.62
N TYR A 33 -4.95 15.01 2.17
CA TYR A 33 -4.54 13.60 2.17
C TYR A 33 -5.35 12.75 1.17
N ARG A 34 -6.33 13.35 0.49
CA ARG A 34 -7.19 12.74 -0.56
C ARG A 34 -7.85 13.82 -1.42
N VAL A 35 -7.99 13.58 -2.73
CA VAL A 35 -8.84 14.41 -3.62
C VAL A 35 -9.99 13.61 -4.25
N ILE A 36 -9.83 12.31 -4.52
CA ILE A 36 -10.85 11.47 -5.18
C ILE A 36 -11.05 10.15 -4.43
N VAL A 37 -12.28 9.64 -4.39
CA VAL A 37 -12.69 8.46 -3.58
C VAL A 37 -12.54 7.11 -4.33
N GLY A 38 -12.04 7.08 -5.57
CA GLY A 38 -11.92 5.86 -6.38
C GLY A 38 -10.63 5.06 -6.15
N SER A 39 -10.74 3.78 -5.82
CA SER A 39 -9.61 2.86 -5.54
C SER A 39 -8.50 3.43 -4.65
N SER A 40 -8.84 3.68 -3.38
CA SER A 40 -7.98 4.33 -2.39
C SER A 40 -6.59 3.67 -2.26
N LEU A 41 -6.50 2.35 -2.38
CA LEU A 41 -5.24 1.61 -2.26
C LEU A 41 -4.25 1.91 -3.39
N HIS A 42 -4.74 2.09 -4.63
CA HIS A 42 -3.90 2.48 -5.76
C HIS A 42 -3.42 3.94 -5.67
N GLN A 43 -4.07 4.76 -4.84
CA GLN A 43 -3.67 6.14 -4.62
C GLN A 43 -2.63 6.32 -3.51
N LEU A 44 -2.37 5.28 -2.70
CA LEU A 44 -1.46 5.33 -1.57
C LEU A 44 -0.02 5.64 -1.99
N ARG A 45 0.69 6.30 -1.08
CA ARG A 45 2.13 6.45 -1.19
C ARG A 45 2.79 5.08 -1.13
N GLN A 46 3.68 4.80 -2.08
CA GLN A 46 4.45 3.55 -2.10
C GLN A 46 5.67 3.64 -1.17
N LEU A 47 5.43 3.87 0.12
CA LEU A 47 6.48 3.77 1.13
C LEU A 47 6.67 2.31 1.53
N ARG A 48 7.93 1.93 1.72
CA ARG A 48 8.35 0.60 2.17
C ARG A 48 8.70 0.58 3.66
N THR A 49 8.45 1.69 4.35
CA THR A 49 8.85 1.97 5.73
C THR A 49 7.81 2.82 6.43
N ALA A 50 7.94 2.94 7.76
CA ALA A 50 7.12 3.77 8.63
C ALA A 50 5.60 3.44 8.57
N PHE A 51 5.23 2.17 8.57
CA PHE A 51 3.84 1.70 8.65
C PHE A 51 3.12 2.09 9.95
N HIS A 52 3.86 2.48 10.99
CA HIS A 52 3.27 3.08 12.18
C HIS A 52 2.87 4.56 11.99
N ASP A 53 3.36 5.23 10.94
CA ASP A 53 3.13 6.65 10.71
C ASP A 53 1.93 6.88 9.75
N PRO A 54 1.01 7.81 10.06
CA PRO A 54 -0.14 8.09 9.19
C PRO A 54 0.24 8.52 7.76
N SER A 55 1.39 9.18 7.57
CA SER A 55 1.82 9.70 6.26
C SER A 55 2.12 8.60 5.24
N THR A 56 2.38 7.37 5.71
CA THR A 56 2.51 6.17 4.87
C THR A 56 1.22 5.85 4.12
N TYR A 57 0.08 6.24 4.69
CA TYR A 57 -1.25 5.95 4.16
C TYR A 57 -1.89 7.15 3.45
N TYR A 58 -1.15 8.23 3.21
CA TYR A 58 -1.68 9.38 2.47
C TYR A 58 -1.87 9.03 1.00
N MET A 59 -3.02 9.41 0.44
CA MET A 59 -3.32 9.24 -0.97
C MET A 59 -2.71 10.39 -1.75
N CYS A 60 -1.53 10.16 -2.31
CA CYS A 60 -0.74 11.18 -2.99
C CYS A 60 -0.90 11.15 -4.52
N ARG A 61 -1.76 10.30 -5.07
CA ARG A 61 -2.00 10.19 -6.51
C ARG A 61 -3.44 10.55 -6.85
N ALA A 62 -3.62 11.35 -7.89
CA ALA A 62 -4.95 11.60 -8.44
C ALA A 62 -5.47 10.35 -9.19
N TRP A 63 -6.74 10.03 -8.98
CA TRP A 63 -7.44 8.93 -9.65
C TRP A 63 -8.40 9.48 -10.70
N GLY A 64 -8.45 8.90 -11.90
CA GLY A 64 -9.36 9.39 -12.94
C GLY A 64 -9.55 8.39 -14.08
N PRO A 65 -10.37 8.73 -15.09
CA PRO A 65 -10.73 7.80 -16.18
C PRO A 65 -9.54 7.25 -16.97
N LEU A 66 -8.43 7.99 -17.03
CA LEU A 66 -7.20 7.54 -17.68
C LEU A 66 -6.35 6.64 -16.80
N THR A 67 -6.47 6.77 -15.47
CA THR A 67 -5.70 5.99 -14.49
C THR A 67 -6.50 4.85 -13.87
N SER A 68 -7.77 4.69 -14.26
CA SER A 68 -8.65 3.59 -13.81
C SER A 68 -8.46 2.29 -14.57
N ALA A 69 -7.63 2.30 -15.63
CA ALA A 69 -7.25 1.07 -16.32
C ALA A 69 -6.20 0.32 -15.49
N ASN A 70 -6.35 -1.00 -15.34
CA ASN A 70 -5.46 -1.84 -14.54
C ASN A 70 -3.97 -1.69 -14.91
N MET A 71 -3.65 -1.40 -16.18
CA MET A 71 -2.26 -1.17 -16.63
C MET A 71 -1.62 0.09 -16.02
N CYS A 72 -2.44 1.02 -15.53
CA CYS A 72 -2.01 2.27 -14.93
C CYS A 72 -1.98 2.20 -13.40
N HIS A 73 -2.40 1.08 -12.80
CA HIS A 73 -2.39 0.92 -11.36
C HIS A 73 -0.99 0.59 -10.87
N PRO A 74 -0.50 1.30 -9.85
CA PRO A 74 0.78 0.96 -9.26
C PRO A 74 0.72 -0.42 -8.61
N PHE A 75 1.70 -1.25 -8.96
CA PHE A 75 1.98 -2.48 -8.24
C PHE A 75 2.74 -2.12 -6.96
N SER A 76 2.09 -2.31 -5.82
CA SER A 76 2.60 -1.96 -4.49
C SER A 76 2.31 -3.09 -3.51
N ILE A 77 2.92 -3.05 -2.33
CA ILE A 77 2.65 -4.06 -1.29
C ILE A 77 1.16 -4.09 -0.89
N PHE A 78 0.46 -2.94 -0.94
CA PHE A 78 -0.96 -2.80 -0.64
C PHE A 78 -1.89 -3.34 -1.73
N THR A 79 -1.37 -3.59 -2.93
CA THR A 79 -2.14 -3.97 -4.12
C THR A 79 -1.65 -5.29 -4.72
N LEU A 80 -0.69 -5.94 -4.06
CA LEU A 80 -0.02 -7.16 -4.51
C LEU A 80 -1.03 -8.31 -4.68
N SER A 81 -1.92 -8.49 -3.70
CA SER A 81 -2.98 -9.51 -3.73
C SER A 81 -4.06 -9.27 -4.80
N GLN A 82 -4.17 -8.05 -5.32
CA GLN A 82 -5.18 -7.69 -6.32
C GLN A 82 -4.70 -7.96 -7.75
N ASN A 83 -3.39 -8.03 -7.94
CA ASN A 83 -2.76 -8.11 -9.26
C ASN A 83 -2.05 -9.45 -9.51
N ASP A 84 -1.77 -10.21 -8.45
CA ASP A 84 -1.22 -11.56 -8.53
C ASP A 84 -2.28 -12.59 -8.13
N SER A 85 -2.63 -13.48 -9.04
CA SER A 85 -3.60 -14.56 -8.82
C SER A 85 -2.97 -15.84 -8.30
N THR A 86 -1.65 -15.86 -8.10
CA THR A 86 -0.93 -17.05 -7.66
C THR A 86 -0.92 -17.17 -6.14
N GLN A 87 -1.29 -18.35 -5.63
CA GLN A 87 -1.17 -18.66 -4.21
C GLN A 87 0.30 -18.65 -3.78
N GLY A 88 0.59 -18.07 -2.62
CA GLY A 88 1.94 -18.05 -2.05
C GLY A 88 2.21 -16.85 -1.15
N ASN A 89 3.48 -16.74 -0.71
CA ASN A 89 3.91 -15.72 0.24
C ASN A 89 3.54 -14.28 -0.19
N GLY A 90 3.74 -13.94 -1.47
CA GLY A 90 3.42 -12.61 -1.98
C GLY A 90 1.93 -12.28 -1.90
N PHE A 91 1.07 -13.22 -2.30
CA PHE A 91 -0.37 -13.05 -2.24
C PHE A 91 -0.88 -12.92 -0.79
N GLU A 92 -0.40 -13.77 0.12
CA GLU A 92 -0.82 -13.77 1.53
C GLU A 92 -0.36 -12.52 2.27
N VAL A 93 0.91 -12.14 2.10
CA VAL A 93 1.45 -10.89 2.64
C VAL A 93 0.73 -9.69 2.02
N GLY A 94 0.43 -9.73 0.71
CA GLY A 94 -0.36 -8.70 0.04
C GLY A 94 -1.74 -8.48 0.66
N LYS A 95 -2.46 -9.57 0.99
CA LYS A 95 -3.75 -9.47 1.70
C LYS A 95 -3.60 -8.85 3.09
N LEU A 96 -2.52 -9.15 3.80
CA LEU A 96 -2.23 -8.56 5.11
C LEU A 96 -2.03 -7.04 5.00
N PHE A 97 -1.23 -6.58 4.03
CA PHE A 97 -1.00 -5.15 3.80
C PHE A 97 -2.24 -4.41 3.29
N ASP A 98 -3.02 -5.03 2.39
CA ASP A 98 -4.32 -4.52 1.93
C ASP A 98 -5.27 -4.30 3.12
N PHE A 99 -5.35 -5.27 4.03
CA PHE A 99 -6.15 -5.16 5.25
C PHE A 99 -5.66 -4.01 6.16
N ILE A 100 -4.36 -3.94 6.43
CA ILE A 100 -3.76 -2.88 7.27
C ILE A 100 -4.07 -1.49 6.69
N ALA A 101 -3.85 -1.30 5.39
CA ALA A 101 -4.11 -0.04 4.73
C ALA A 101 -5.60 0.33 4.77
N THR A 102 -6.49 -0.64 4.53
CA THR A 102 -7.94 -0.43 4.60
C THR A 102 -8.36 -0.02 6.02
N GLN A 103 -7.85 -0.68 7.05
CA GLN A 103 -8.12 -0.31 8.45
C GLN A 103 -7.67 1.12 8.75
N VAL A 104 -6.47 1.50 8.34
CA VAL A 104 -5.98 2.87 8.56
C VAL A 104 -6.81 3.91 7.80
N LEU A 105 -7.21 3.62 6.57
CA LEU A 105 -8.03 4.52 5.76
C LEU A 105 -9.44 4.71 6.32
N GLU A 106 -10.04 3.65 6.87
CA GLU A 106 -11.42 3.67 7.36
C GLU A 106 -11.55 4.09 8.83
N LYS A 107 -10.58 3.70 9.67
CA LYS A 107 -10.64 3.89 11.14
C LYS A 107 -9.61 4.88 11.66
N GLY A 108 -8.64 5.29 10.84
CA GLY A 108 -7.63 6.27 11.23
C GLY A 108 -6.86 5.82 12.48
N LYS A 109 -6.93 6.63 13.54
CA LYS A 109 -6.23 6.34 14.81
C LYS A 109 -6.74 5.10 15.54
N ASP A 110 -7.97 4.69 15.27
CA ASP A 110 -8.59 3.51 15.88
C ASP A 110 -8.34 2.24 15.04
N ALA A 111 -7.43 2.30 14.06
CA ALA A 111 -7.10 1.19 13.19
C ALA A 111 -6.35 0.09 13.94
N VAL A 112 -6.87 -1.14 13.82
CA VAL A 112 -6.35 -2.33 14.49
C VAL A 112 -6.04 -3.44 13.49
N LEU A 113 -4.99 -4.19 13.77
CA LEU A 113 -4.66 -5.44 13.11
C LEU A 113 -5.31 -6.59 13.90
N LEU A 114 -6.10 -7.40 13.22
CA LEU A 114 -6.80 -8.53 13.83
C LEU A 114 -5.92 -9.79 13.81
N ARG A 115 -5.90 -10.51 14.93
CA ARG A 115 -5.13 -11.75 15.10
C ARG A 115 -5.47 -12.80 14.05
N GLU A 116 -6.77 -12.97 13.78
CA GLU A 116 -7.29 -13.88 12.77
C GLU A 116 -6.69 -13.62 11.37
N ARG A 117 -6.46 -12.35 11.02
CA ARG A 117 -5.88 -11.98 9.72
C ARG A 117 -4.41 -12.40 9.62
N VAL A 118 -3.67 -12.30 10.73
CA VAL A 118 -2.28 -12.75 10.80
C VAL A 118 -2.20 -14.28 10.78
N GLU A 119 -3.11 -14.97 11.47
CA GLU A 119 -3.21 -16.44 11.41
C GLU A 119 -3.53 -16.95 10.01
N ALA A 120 -4.46 -16.29 9.31
CA ALA A 120 -4.79 -16.63 7.93
C ALA A 120 -3.56 -16.47 7.03
N CYS A 121 -2.80 -15.37 7.21
CA CYS A 121 -1.55 -15.15 6.49
C CYS A 121 -0.51 -16.24 6.79
N LEU A 122 -0.35 -16.67 8.06
CA LEU A 122 0.54 -17.77 8.42
C LEU A 122 0.18 -19.07 7.72
N LYS A 123 -1.11 -19.45 7.77
CA LYS A 123 -1.63 -20.68 7.15
C LYS A 123 -1.46 -20.70 5.63
N GLY A 124 -1.58 -19.55 4.97
CA GLY A 124 -1.39 -19.44 3.53
C GLY A 124 0.08 -19.32 3.10
N CYS A 125 0.97 -18.84 3.98
CA CYS A 125 2.39 -18.76 3.69
C CYS A 125 3.04 -20.14 3.71
N LYS A 126 4.18 -20.29 3.02
CA LYS A 126 4.99 -21.50 3.13
C LYS A 126 5.40 -21.69 4.60
N PRO A 127 5.23 -22.88 5.21
CA PRO A 127 5.42 -23.11 6.65
C PRO A 127 6.88 -23.02 7.12
N SER A 128 7.80 -22.72 6.21
CA SER A 128 9.22 -22.53 6.50
C SER A 128 9.78 -21.37 5.68
N GLY A 129 10.72 -20.65 6.28
CA GLY A 129 11.45 -19.56 5.62
C GLY A 129 11.25 -18.21 6.28
N LYS A 130 11.99 -17.22 5.77
CA LYS A 130 12.08 -15.88 6.37
C LYS A 130 10.73 -15.17 6.45
N VAL A 131 9.86 -15.34 5.44
CA VAL A 131 8.52 -14.73 5.41
C VAL A 131 7.67 -15.26 6.55
N HIS A 132 7.52 -16.58 6.65
CA HIS A 132 6.73 -17.21 7.72
C HIS A 132 7.23 -16.81 9.10
N ASN A 133 8.55 -16.84 9.32
CA ASN A 133 9.15 -16.42 10.59
C ASN A 133 8.86 -14.95 10.91
N THR A 134 8.79 -14.08 9.91
CA THR A 134 8.48 -12.66 10.10
C THR A 134 7.00 -12.45 10.39
N VAL A 135 6.10 -13.17 9.72
CA VAL A 135 4.66 -13.16 10.05
C VAL A 135 4.43 -13.74 11.45
N GLN A 136 5.20 -14.75 11.86
CA GLN A 136 5.13 -15.32 13.22
C GLN A 136 5.50 -14.27 14.27
N LYS A 137 6.54 -13.46 14.04
CA LYS A 137 6.86 -12.33 14.93
C LYS A 137 5.70 -11.36 15.08
N ILE A 138 4.93 -11.10 14.03
CA ILE A 138 3.72 -10.26 14.10
C ILE A 138 2.65 -10.95 14.94
N PHE A 139 2.45 -12.26 14.75
CA PHE A 139 1.51 -13.05 15.54
C PHE A 139 1.86 -13.06 17.03
N ASP A 140 3.15 -13.08 17.36
CA ASP A 140 3.64 -13.10 18.73
C ASP A 140 3.47 -11.73 19.44
N LEU A 141 3.13 -10.65 18.72
CA LEU A 141 2.78 -9.35 19.32
C LEU A 141 1.41 -9.37 20.00
N PHE A 142 0.56 -10.35 19.68
CA PHE A 142 -0.74 -10.50 20.31
C PHE A 142 -0.58 -11.14 21.69
N GLN A 143 -1.01 -10.41 22.72
CA GLN A 143 -1.10 -10.97 24.08
C GLN A 143 -2.15 -12.10 24.11
N GLU A 144 -2.01 -13.05 25.04
CA GLU A 144 -2.88 -14.24 25.10
C GLU A 144 -4.39 -13.93 25.07
N SER A 145 -4.80 -12.82 25.70
CA SER A 145 -6.19 -12.36 25.78
C SER A 145 -6.59 -11.34 24.71
N SER A 146 -5.67 -10.83 23.89
CA SER A 146 -5.96 -9.81 22.89
C SER A 146 -6.13 -10.42 21.49
N SER A 147 -7.25 -10.11 20.85
CA SER A 147 -7.48 -10.42 19.43
C SER A 147 -7.01 -9.31 18.48
N GLU A 148 -6.52 -8.19 19.02
CA GLU A 148 -6.27 -6.96 18.25
C GLU A 148 -4.97 -6.28 18.70
N VAL A 149 -4.31 -5.62 17.75
CA VAL A 149 -3.11 -4.81 17.98
C VAL A 149 -3.27 -3.48 17.24
N ILE A 150 -2.99 -2.35 17.88
CA ILE A 150 -3.05 -1.03 17.24
C ILE A 150 -2.00 -0.94 16.12
N ILE A 151 -2.38 -0.38 14.97
CA ILE A 151 -1.49 -0.22 13.81
C ILE A 151 -0.64 1.06 13.95
N LEU A 152 -1.29 2.22 14.08
CA LEU A 152 -0.61 3.50 14.10
C LEU A 152 0.10 3.76 15.44
N GLY A 153 1.31 4.30 15.39
CA GLY A 153 2.17 4.50 16.55
C GLY A 153 2.81 3.23 17.12
N ASN A 154 2.54 2.06 16.54
CA ASN A 154 3.10 0.79 17.00
C ASN A 154 4.44 0.47 16.32
N THR A 155 5.53 0.88 16.95
CA THR A 155 6.89 0.63 16.45
C THR A 155 7.27 -0.86 16.45
N SER A 156 6.73 -1.65 17.39
CA SER A 156 6.98 -3.10 17.47
C SER A 156 6.34 -3.86 16.31
N LEU A 157 5.20 -3.38 15.80
CA LEU A 157 4.59 -3.89 14.57
C LEU A 157 5.33 -3.39 13.31
N ASN A 158 5.89 -2.18 13.36
CA ASN A 158 6.56 -1.58 12.20
C ASN A 158 7.76 -2.39 11.70
N GLU A 159 8.67 -2.80 12.60
CA GLU A 159 9.89 -3.53 12.24
C GLU A 159 9.61 -4.83 11.42
N PRO A 160 8.71 -5.74 11.85
CA PRO A 160 8.41 -6.93 11.05
C PRO A 160 7.66 -6.59 9.75
N LEU A 161 6.86 -5.52 9.69
CA LEU A 161 6.23 -5.09 8.43
C LEU A 161 7.27 -4.60 7.41
N GLU A 162 8.27 -3.81 7.84
CA GLU A 162 9.38 -3.39 6.98
C GLU A 162 10.18 -4.60 6.48
N THR A 163 10.48 -5.53 7.37
CA THR A 163 11.16 -6.78 7.03
C THR A 163 10.37 -7.58 5.98
N LEU A 164 9.05 -7.69 6.11
CA LEU A 164 8.22 -8.35 5.10
C LEU A 164 8.33 -7.67 3.73
N VAL A 165 8.29 -6.34 3.70
CA VAL A 165 8.39 -5.58 2.45
C VAL A 165 9.77 -5.74 1.79
N GLU A 166 10.84 -5.84 2.57
CA GLU A 166 12.17 -6.19 2.08
C GLU A 166 12.18 -7.58 1.43
N LEU A 167 11.70 -8.59 2.14
CA LEU A 167 11.64 -9.97 1.65
C LEU A 167 10.80 -10.12 0.38
N MET A 168 9.75 -9.31 0.21
CA MET A 168 8.90 -9.33 -0.99
C MET A 168 9.55 -8.64 -2.20
N SER A 169 10.53 -7.77 -1.99
CA SER A 169 11.18 -7.03 -3.08
C SER A 169 12.52 -7.63 -3.51
N SER A 170 13.00 -8.67 -2.84
CA SER A 170 14.27 -9.36 -3.13
C SER A 170 14.12 -10.62 -3.99
N ASN A 171 12.97 -10.81 -4.65
CA ASN A 171 12.75 -11.92 -5.59
C ASN A 171 12.90 -11.46 -7.04
#